data_AF-A0A1J3EJY3-F1
#
_entry.id   AF-A0A1J3EJY3-F1
#
_cell.length_a   1.000
_cell.length_b   1.000
_cell.length_c   1.000
_cell.angle_alpha   90.00
_cell.angle_beta   90.00
_cell.angle_gamma   90.00
#
_symmetry.space_group_name_H-M   'P 1'
#
loop_
_entity.id
_entity.type
_entity.pdbx_description
1 polymer ?
#
loop_
_entity_poly.entity_id
_entity_poly.type
_entity_poly.pdbx_seq_one_letter_code
_entity_poly.pdbx_strand_id
1 'polypeptide(L)'
;LAPKLQFLQSRGASRSELTEIVSKVPKMLGMKEVKTISEYYDFVKEIVEADKSSKFETLCHSSLPQGSAIENKIRNVLVLRELGVPQKVLFSMLISKFQPVWGKERFEESLKKA
;
A
#
# COMPACT_ATOMS: atom_id res chain seq x y z
N LEU A 1 -8.83 -17.78 4.46
CA LEU A 1 -9.30 -16.38 4.58
C LEU A 1 -9.53 -15.99 6.04
N ALA A 2 -10.37 -16.73 6.77
CA ALA A 2 -10.73 -16.42 8.16
C ALA A 2 -9.54 -16.15 9.13
N PRO A 3 -8.43 -16.93 9.13
CA PRO A 3 -7.33 -16.68 10.07
C PRO A 3 -6.64 -15.33 9.85
N LYS A 4 -6.57 -14.85 8.60
CA LYS A 4 -5.94 -13.57 8.24
C LYS A 4 -6.82 -12.38 8.64
N LEU A 5 -8.14 -12.54 8.48
CA LEU A 5 -9.11 -11.54 8.92
C LEU A 5 -9.14 -11.43 10.45
N GLN A 6 -9.14 -12.56 11.15
CA GLN A 6 -9.04 -12.60 12.61
C GLN A 6 -7.73 -11.99 13.12
N PHE A 7 -6.62 -12.26 12.43
CA PHE A 7 -5.34 -11.61 12.73
C PHE A 7 -5.44 -10.09 12.65
N LEU A 8 -5.96 -9.54 11.54
CA LEU A 8 -6.13 -8.09 11.38
C LEU A 8 -7.09 -7.50 12.43
N GLN A 9 -8.18 -8.19 12.77
CA GLN A 9 -9.09 -7.78 13.84
C GLN A 9 -8.39 -7.74 15.21
N SER A 10 -7.55 -8.73 15.52
CA SER A 10 -6.80 -8.78 16.78
C SER A 10 -5.81 -7.61 16.95
N ARG A 11 -5.44 -6.94 15.84
CA ARG A 11 -4.60 -5.73 15.85
C ARG A 11 -5.39 -4.44 16.09
N GLY A 12 -6.69 -4.51 16.37
CA GLY A 12 -7.53 -3.34 16.66
C GLY A 12 -8.27 -2.77 15.45
N ALA A 13 -8.26 -3.46 14.30
CA ALA A 13 -9.05 -3.06 13.14
C ALA A 13 -10.56 -3.20 13.42
N SER A 14 -11.31 -2.11 13.23
CA SER A 14 -12.78 -2.18 13.28
C SER A 14 -13.32 -2.99 12.09
N ARG A 15 -14.54 -3.55 12.23
CA ARG A 15 -15.16 -4.34 11.14
C ARG A 15 -15.42 -3.50 9.89
N SER A 16 -15.79 -2.23 10.04
CA SER A 16 -16.04 -1.32 8.92
C SER A 16 -14.75 -0.96 8.20
N GLU A 17 -13.71 -0.56 8.94
CA GLU A 17 -12.38 -0.26 8.40
C GLU A 17 -11.82 -1.46 7.62
N LEU A 18 -11.88 -2.64 8.24
CA LEU A 18 -11.40 -3.86 7.61
C LEU A 18 -12.17 -4.20 6.34
N THR A 19 -13.50 -3.97 6.32
CA THR A 19 -14.32 -4.18 5.13
C THR A 19 -13.95 -3.19 4.03
N GLU A 20 -13.76 -1.91 4.36
CA GLU A 20 -13.36 -0.87 3.41
C GLU A 20 -12.01 -1.21 2.77
N ILE A 21 -10.98 -1.49 3.58
CA ILE A 21 -9.63 -1.81 3.10
C ILE A 21 -9.63 -3.09 2.26
N VAL A 22 -10.25 -4.16 2.74
CA VAL A 22 -10.31 -5.44 2.02
C VAL A 22 -11.09 -5.30 0.71
N SER A 23 -12.13 -4.45 0.66
CA SER A 23 -12.89 -4.21 -0.57
C SER A 23 -12.06 -3.50 -1.65
N LYS A 24 -11.16 -2.58 -1.25
CA LYS A 24 -10.25 -1.88 -2.15
C LYS A 24 -9.12 -2.80 -2.63
N VAL A 25 -8.64 -3.70 -1.77
CA VAL A 25 -7.44 -4.53 -2.03
C VAL A 25 -7.64 -6.01 -1.68
N PRO A 26 -8.59 -6.72 -2.30
CA PRO A 26 -8.95 -8.08 -1.87
C PRO A 26 -7.82 -9.09 -2.04
N LYS A 27 -6.93 -8.88 -3.03
CA LYS A 27 -5.80 -9.80 -3.31
C LYS A 27 -4.76 -9.82 -2.18
N MET A 28 -4.73 -8.83 -1.28
CA MET A 28 -3.79 -8.83 -0.14
C MET A 28 -3.99 -10.07 0.75
N LEU A 29 -5.24 -10.54 0.89
CA LEU A 29 -5.56 -11.74 1.66
C LEU A 29 -5.02 -13.03 1.03
N GLY A 30 -4.58 -12.98 -0.24
CA GLY A 30 -3.93 -14.06 -0.95
C GLY A 30 -2.42 -14.19 -0.66
N MET A 31 -1.80 -13.22 0.01
CA MET A 31 -0.36 -13.26 0.32
C MET A 31 -0.02 -14.40 1.28
N LYS A 32 1.13 -15.07 1.10
CA LYS A 32 1.48 -16.25 1.90
C LYS A 32 1.76 -15.90 3.37
N GLU A 33 2.48 -14.81 3.60
CA GLU A 33 2.96 -14.43 4.93
C GLU A 33 2.01 -13.43 5.61
N VAL A 34 1.63 -13.74 6.85
CA VAL A 34 0.77 -12.87 7.67
C VAL A 34 1.45 -11.54 7.99
N LYS A 35 2.77 -11.54 8.18
CA LYS A 35 3.56 -10.32 8.38
C LYS A 35 3.45 -9.36 7.19
N THR A 36 3.59 -9.88 5.97
CA THR A 36 3.40 -9.07 4.75
C THR A 36 1.96 -8.53 4.65
N ILE A 37 0.95 -9.34 4.98
CA ILE A 37 -0.45 -8.86 5.01
C ILE A 37 -0.60 -7.68 5.97
N SER A 38 0.04 -7.77 7.14
CA SER A 38 0.09 -6.72 8.15
C SER A 38 0.64 -5.41 7.60
N GLU A 39 1.80 -5.46 6.96
CA GLU A 39 2.49 -4.28 6.39
C GLU A 39 1.68 -3.64 5.26
N TYR A 40 1.11 -4.45 4.37
CA TYR A 40 0.25 -3.94 3.30
C TYR A 40 -1.05 -3.35 3.84
N TYR A 41 -1.64 -3.95 4.88
CA TYR A 41 -2.86 -3.44 5.51
C TYR A 41 -2.65 -2.06 6.10
N ASP A 42 -1.59 -1.89 6.90
CA ASP A 42 -1.27 -0.63 7.57
C ASP A 42 -1.03 0.49 6.54
N PHE A 43 -0.32 0.17 5.46
CA PHE A 43 -0.07 1.12 4.37
C PHE A 43 -1.34 1.52 3.60
N VAL A 44 -2.19 0.55 3.25
CA VAL A 44 -3.45 0.85 2.55
C VAL A 44 -4.36 1.66 3.45
N LYS A 45 -4.39 1.38 4.76
CA LYS A 45 -5.11 2.17 5.75
C LYS A 45 -4.66 3.63 5.73
N GLU A 46 -3.35 3.88 5.81
CA GLU A 46 -2.81 5.25 5.78
C GLU A 46 -3.22 6.02 4.52
N ILE A 47 -3.14 5.40 3.33
CA ILE A 47 -3.59 6.05 2.08
C ILE A 47 -5.10 6.34 2.10
N VAL A 48 -5.90 5.37 2.54
CA VAL A 48 -7.35 5.52 2.58
C VAL A 48 -7.76 6.64 3.52
N GLU A 49 -7.14 6.73 4.70
CA GLU A 49 -7.40 7.80 5.66
C GLU A 49 -6.90 9.17 5.15
N ALA A 50 -5.69 9.25 4.59
CA ALA A 50 -5.14 10.49 4.06
C ALA A 50 -6.00 11.07 2.92
N ASP A 51 -6.52 10.21 2.04
CA ASP A 51 -7.36 10.61 0.91
C ASP A 51 -8.82 10.91 1.29
N LYS A 52 -9.28 10.52 2.49
CA LYS A 52 -10.56 10.98 3.04
C LYS A 52 -10.49 12.46 3.46
N SER A 53 -9.29 12.94 3.77
CA SER A 53 -9.10 14.34 4.13
C SER A 53 -9.21 15.25 2.91
N SER A 54 -9.69 16.48 3.11
CA SER A 54 -9.84 17.47 2.03
C SER A 54 -8.50 18.07 1.57
N LYS A 55 -7.41 17.80 2.28
CA LYS A 55 -6.07 18.29 1.99
C LYS A 55 -5.19 17.11 1.60
N PHE A 56 -4.35 17.29 0.58
CA PHE A 56 -3.38 16.26 0.26
C PHE A 56 -2.34 16.18 1.39
N GLU A 57 -2.37 15.08 2.15
CA GLU A 57 -1.41 14.81 3.21
C GLU A 57 -0.25 13.98 2.66
N THR A 58 0.99 14.49 2.78
CA THR A 58 2.20 13.72 2.43
C THR A 58 2.45 12.67 3.51
N LEU A 59 2.42 11.40 3.12
CA LEU A 59 2.66 10.29 4.04
C LEU A 59 4.16 10.13 4.29
N CYS A 60 4.56 10.10 5.56
CA CYS A 60 5.96 10.06 5.95
C CYS A 60 6.57 8.66 5.75
N HIS A 61 7.74 8.57 5.12
CA HIS A 61 8.39 7.30 4.78
C HIS A 61 9.06 6.58 5.97
N SER A 62 9.02 7.15 7.17
CA SER A 62 9.82 6.69 8.32
C SER A 62 9.35 5.35 8.92
N SER A 63 8.12 4.92 8.65
CA SER A 63 7.55 3.66 9.13
C SER A 63 7.80 2.46 8.19
N LEU A 64 8.47 2.66 7.05
CA LEU A 64 8.60 1.60 6.04
C LEU A 64 9.65 0.53 6.43
N PRO A 65 9.35 -0.76 6.21
CA PRO A 65 10.29 -1.84 6.48
C PRO A 65 11.53 -1.74 5.58
N GLN A 66 12.64 -1.32 6.18
CA GLN A 66 13.89 -0.97 5.50
C GLN A 66 14.57 -2.20 4.85
N GLY A 67 15.00 -2.07 3.59
CA GLY A 67 15.75 -3.07 2.83
C GLY A 67 14.88 -4.14 2.14
N SER A 68 13.56 -3.97 2.10
CA SER A 68 12.63 -5.00 1.60
C SER A 68 12.09 -4.68 0.20
N ALA A 69 11.70 -5.71 -0.56
CA ALA A 69 11.06 -5.51 -1.87
C ALA A 69 9.71 -4.76 -1.77
N ILE A 70 9.03 -4.86 -0.61
CA ILE A 70 7.80 -4.10 -0.32
C ILE A 70 8.10 -2.61 -0.12
N GLU A 71 9.24 -2.24 0.46
CA GLU A 71 9.65 -0.84 0.63
C GLU A 71 9.71 -0.08 -0.70
N ASN A 72 10.38 -0.67 -1.71
CA ASN A 72 10.50 -0.05 -3.03
C ASN A 72 9.13 0.17 -3.68
N LYS A 73 8.20 -0.79 -3.52
CA LYS A 73 6.83 -0.64 -4.02
C LYS A 73 6.10 0.50 -3.32
N ILE A 74 6.17 0.54 -2.00
CA ILE A 74 5.48 1.56 -1.22
C ILE A 74 6.01 2.95 -1.59
N ARG A 75 7.34 3.11 -1.69
CA ARG A 75 7.96 4.37 -2.11
C ARG A 75 7.46 4.84 -3.48
N ASN A 76 7.43 3.94 -4.46
CA ASN A 76 6.94 4.27 -5.80
C ASN A 76 5.45 4.63 -5.77
N VAL A 77 4.64 3.89 -5.02
CA VAL A 77 3.19 4.18 -4.86
C VAL A 77 2.96 5.55 -4.24
N LEU A 78 3.74 5.94 -3.24
CA LEU A 78 3.63 7.26 -2.60
C LEU A 78 3.95 8.40 -3.57
N VAL A 79 5.02 8.27 -4.36
CA VAL A 79 5.33 9.28 -5.39
C VAL A 79 4.25 9.33 -6.46
N LEU A 80 3.73 8.19 -6.93
CA LEU A 80 2.62 8.18 -7.89
C LEU A 80 1.35 8.81 -7.32
N ARG A 81 1.09 8.65 -6.02
CA ARG A 81 -0.01 9.34 -5.32
C ARG A 81 0.17 10.86 -5.37
N GLU A 82 1.37 11.36 -5.12
CA GLU A 82 1.70 12.80 -5.22
C GLU A 82 1.53 13.35 -6.63
N LEU A 83 1.77 12.52 -7.65
CA LEU A 83 1.51 12.85 -9.05
C LEU A 83 0.02 12.75 -9.46
N GLY A 84 -0.88 12.46 -8.52
CA GLY A 84 -2.33 12.44 -8.76
C GLY A 84 -2.87 11.14 -9.36
N VAL A 85 -2.10 10.04 -9.31
CA VAL A 85 -2.58 8.74 -9.81
C VAL A 85 -3.73 8.21 -8.92
N PRO A 86 -4.85 7.75 -9.49
CA PRO A 86 -6.00 7.26 -8.71
C PRO A 86 -5.68 6.05 -7.82
N GLN A 87 -6.27 6.02 -6.61
CA GLN A 87 -6.10 4.93 -5.62
C GLN A 87 -6.25 3.52 -6.22
N LYS A 88 -7.22 3.30 -7.10
CA LYS A 88 -7.48 2.00 -7.72
C LYS A 88 -6.24 1.49 -8.48
N VAL A 89 -5.52 2.39 -9.16
CA VAL A 89 -4.30 2.07 -9.91
C VAL A 89 -3.16 1.81 -8.93
N LEU A 90 -2.99 2.67 -7.93
CA LEU A 90 -1.98 2.54 -6.87
C LEU A 90 -2.06 1.18 -6.16
N PHE A 91 -3.26 0.80 -5.68
CA PHE A 91 -3.47 -0.47 -4.99
C PHE A 91 -3.28 -1.68 -5.90
N SER A 92 -3.62 -1.56 -7.18
CA SER A 92 -3.34 -2.60 -8.17
C SER A 92 -1.84 -2.80 -8.38
N MET A 93 -1.05 -1.73 -8.39
CA MET A 93 0.41 -1.82 -8.49
C MET A 93 1.03 -2.44 -7.25
N LEU A 94 0.56 -2.05 -6.07
CA LEU A 94 1.01 -2.55 -4.78
C LEU A 94 0.93 -4.10 -4.72
N ILE A 95 -0.23 -4.67 -5.07
CA ILE A 95 -0.47 -6.13 -5.08
C ILE A 95 0.07 -6.87 -6.32
N SER A 96 0.59 -6.15 -7.31
CA SER A 96 1.10 -6.77 -8.54
C SER A 96 2.36 -7.58 -8.26
N LYS A 97 2.49 -8.73 -8.95
CA LYS A 97 3.74 -9.50 -8.98
C LYS A 97 4.77 -8.88 -9.94
N PHE A 98 4.30 -8.10 -10.91
CA PHE A 98 5.18 -7.33 -11.78
C PHE A 98 5.78 -6.17 -11.00
N GLN A 99 7.09 -6.03 -11.11
CA GLN A 99 7.87 -4.98 -10.46
C GLN A 99 8.30 -4.01 -11.56
N PRO A 100 7.43 -3.07 -11.98
CA PRO A 100 7.71 -2.24 -13.15
C PRO A 100 8.94 -1.36 -12.96
N VAL A 101 9.31 -1.00 -11.72
CA VAL A 101 10.57 -0.28 -11.48
C VAL A 101 11.22 -0.68 -10.16
N TRP A 102 12.45 -1.18 -10.24
CA TRP A 102 13.30 -1.51 -9.10
C TRP A 102 14.23 -0.35 -8.77
N GLY A 103 14.23 0.08 -7.51
CA GLY A 103 15.15 1.09 -7.00
C GLY A 103 14.69 2.52 -7.28
N LYS A 104 15.00 3.40 -6.32
CA LYS A 104 14.65 4.82 -6.33
C LYS A 104 15.11 5.51 -7.62
N GLU A 105 16.38 5.33 -7.97
CA GLU A 105 17.00 6.01 -9.12
C GLU A 105 16.32 5.66 -10.44
N ARG A 106 16.06 4.37 -10.69
CA ARG A 106 15.39 3.93 -11.93
C ARG A 106 13.94 4.40 -11.98
N PHE A 107 13.27 4.48 -10.83
CA PHE A 107 11.90 5.00 -10.75
C PHE A 107 11.86 6.49 -11.07
N GLU A 108 12.74 7.29 -10.45
CA GLU A 108 12.89 8.71 -10.76
C GLU A 108 13.29 8.94 -12.23
N GLU A 109 14.17 8.11 -12.79
CA GLU A 109 14.52 8.17 -14.22
C GLU A 109 13.31 7.86 -15.11
N SER A 110 12.48 6.89 -14.72
CA SER A 110 11.27 6.53 -15.48
C SER A 110 10.24 7.66 -15.49
N LEU A 111 10.15 8.45 -14.42
CA LEU A 111 9.29 9.63 -14.36
C LEU A 111 9.78 10.74 -15.31
N LYS A 112 11.09 10.86 -15.54
CA LYS A 112 11.66 11.85 -16.48
C LYS A 112 11.47 11.49 -17.95
N LYS A 113 11.13 10.23 -18.25
CA LYS A 113 10.93 9.72 -19.62
C LYS A 113 9.48 9.83 -20.09
N ALA A 114 8.55 10.17 -19.19
CA ALA A 114 7.13 10.38 -19.47
C ALA A 114 6.86 11.84 -19.83
#